data_AF-A0A940YRA0-F1
#
_entry.id   AF-A0A940YRA0-F1
#
_cell.length_a   1.000
_cell.length_b   1.000
_cell.length_c   1.000
_cell.angle_alpha   90.00
_cell.angle_beta   90.00
_cell.angle_gamma   90.00
#
_symmetry.space_group_name_H-M   'P 1'
#
loop_
_entity.id
_entity.type
_entity.pdbx_description
1 polymer ?
#
loop_
_entity_poly.entity_id
_entity_poly.type
_entity_poly.pdbx_seq_one_letter_code
_entity_poly.pdbx_strand_id
1 'polypeptide(L)'
;MKPTTRGTLAAALTCVATATAGAATASSAAAVTSVPVPVPLGGVEKALKVELPEARGELPVPVPGEPKGTRYVEGRLLPDRAVPQLPVSGGLPGGDVRAPLPHVLGSRFDHLAVSAPPSDLRALAPGLSVQAPVGQPEGDRYGLPGTGLPQAGVVTPMLQTVPAATVVTGPGL
;
A
#
# COMPACT_ATOMS: atom_id res chain seq x y z
N MET A 1 -23.11 11.37 57.25
CA MET A 1 -23.43 11.75 55.85
C MET A 1 -23.25 10.50 54.99
N LYS A 2 -24.31 10.01 54.34
CA LYS A 2 -24.28 8.78 53.52
C LYS A 2 -23.65 9.11 52.15
N PRO A 3 -22.58 8.43 51.72
CA PRO A 3 -21.98 8.68 50.41
C PRO A 3 -22.95 8.18 49.32
N THR A 4 -23.35 9.08 48.44
CA THR A 4 -24.30 8.82 47.36
C THR A 4 -23.65 7.96 46.29
N THR A 5 -24.16 6.74 46.14
CA THR A 5 -23.79 5.66 45.20
C THR A 5 -23.76 6.07 43.70
N ARG A 6 -24.20 7.29 43.36
CA ARG A 6 -24.23 7.80 41.98
C ARG A 6 -22.87 8.30 41.46
N GLY A 7 -21.99 8.77 42.34
CA GLY A 7 -20.69 9.32 41.92
C GLY A 7 -19.68 8.26 41.48
N THR A 8 -19.70 7.10 42.14
CA THR A 8 -18.80 5.98 41.84
C THR A 8 -19.13 5.28 40.53
N LEU A 9 -20.41 5.26 40.14
CA LEU A 9 -20.85 4.66 38.89
C LEU A 9 -20.51 5.54 37.67
N ALA A 10 -20.60 6.86 37.82
CA ALA A 10 -20.16 7.80 36.80
C ALA A 10 -18.64 7.67 36.56
N ALA A 11 -17.83 7.66 37.63
CA ALA A 11 -16.38 7.48 37.50
C ALA A 11 -15.98 6.13 36.89
N ALA A 12 -16.69 5.05 37.23
CA ALA A 12 -16.48 3.75 36.62
C ALA A 12 -16.80 3.74 35.12
N LEU A 13 -17.90 4.38 34.71
CA LEU A 13 -18.27 4.51 33.29
C LEU A 13 -17.25 5.34 32.50
N THR A 14 -16.72 6.43 33.08
CA THR A 14 -15.67 7.22 32.42
C THR A 14 -14.36 6.43 32.28
N CYS A 15 -13.97 5.64 33.30
CA CYS A 15 -12.78 4.79 33.23
C CYS A 15 -12.92 3.64 32.23
N VAL A 16 -14.11 3.05 32.08
CA VAL A 16 -14.35 2.00 31.08
C VAL A 16 -14.38 2.59 29.66
N ALA A 17 -14.92 3.79 29.48
CA ALA A 17 -14.91 4.49 28.19
C ALA A 17 -13.49 4.89 27.77
N THR A 18 -12.64 5.35 28.69
CA THR A 18 -11.24 5.69 28.36
C THR A 18 -10.37 4.45 28.17
N ALA A 19 -10.62 3.36 28.90
CA ALA A 19 -9.92 2.09 28.71
C ALA A 19 -10.27 1.41 27.36
N THR A 20 -11.53 1.53 26.90
CA THR A 20 -11.96 1.00 25.60
C THR A 20 -11.53 1.89 24.44
N ALA A 21 -11.49 3.22 24.62
CA ALA A 21 -10.90 4.14 23.64
C ALA A 21 -9.37 3.98 23.52
N GLY A 22 -8.67 3.67 24.62
CA GLY A 22 -7.24 3.37 24.62
C GLY A 22 -6.92 2.01 23.98
N ALA A 23 -7.74 0.99 24.23
CA ALA A 23 -7.59 -0.33 23.62
C ALA A 23 -7.81 -0.35 22.10
N ALA A 24 -8.59 0.59 21.55
CA ALA A 24 -8.76 0.76 20.10
C ALA A 24 -7.49 1.32 19.41
N THR A 25 -6.52 1.86 20.15
CA THR A 25 -5.23 2.31 19.61
C THR A 25 -4.12 1.27 19.71
N ALA A 26 -4.35 0.16 20.42
CA ALA A 26 -3.48 -1.00 20.41
C ALA A 26 -3.84 -1.92 19.24
N SER A 27 -3.89 -1.38 18.02
CA SER A 27 -3.85 -2.22 16.83
C SER A 27 -2.47 -2.88 16.82
N SER A 28 -2.45 -4.19 17.04
CA SER A 28 -1.23 -5.00 16.98
C SER A 28 -0.42 -4.62 15.74
N ALA A 29 0.88 -4.38 15.90
CA ALA A 29 1.79 -4.03 14.80
C ALA A 29 1.78 -5.03 13.61
N ALA A 30 1.18 -6.21 13.80
CA ALA A 30 0.94 -7.22 12.75
C ALA A 30 -0.27 -6.90 11.83
N ALA A 31 -1.10 -5.91 12.16
CA ALA A 31 -2.31 -5.55 11.40
C ALA A 31 -2.23 -4.14 10.79
N VAL A 32 -1.12 -3.43 10.97
CA VAL A 32 -0.94 -2.07 10.44
C VAL A 32 -0.46 -2.18 9.00
N THR A 33 -1.40 -2.22 8.06
CA THR A 33 -1.13 -2.27 6.61
C THR A 33 -0.68 -0.92 6.04
N SER A 34 -0.91 0.19 6.76
CA SER A 34 -0.51 1.54 6.41
C SER A 34 -0.15 2.40 7.63
N VAL A 35 0.82 3.30 7.47
CA VAL A 35 1.25 4.26 8.48
C VAL A 35 0.63 5.63 8.17
N PRO A 36 -0.12 6.26 9.09
CA PRO A 36 -0.68 7.58 8.86
C PRO A 36 0.42 8.65 8.85
N VAL A 37 0.38 9.54 7.87
CA VAL A 37 1.30 10.66 7.68
C VAL A 37 0.51 11.96 7.72
N PRO A 38 0.53 12.71 8.84
CA PRO A 38 -0.18 13.99 8.94
C PRO A 38 0.54 15.09 8.15
N VAL A 39 -0.21 15.95 7.45
CA VAL A 39 0.33 17.16 6.81
C VAL A 39 0.14 18.36 7.76
N PRO A 40 1.21 19.03 8.21
CA PRO A 40 1.12 20.03 9.28
C PRO A 40 0.69 21.41 8.74
N LEU A 41 -0.59 21.58 8.42
CA LEU A 41 -1.14 22.85 7.92
C LEU A 41 -1.64 23.79 9.03
N GLY A 42 -1.82 23.29 10.25
CA GLY A 42 -2.35 24.07 11.38
C GLY A 42 -1.46 25.22 11.85
N GLY A 43 -0.15 25.23 11.51
CA GLY A 43 0.72 26.38 11.77
C GLY A 43 0.42 27.58 10.88
N VAL A 44 0.08 27.32 9.61
CA VAL A 44 -0.19 28.34 8.59
C VAL A 44 -1.58 28.94 8.79
N GLU A 45 -2.57 28.12 9.15
CA GLU A 45 -3.91 28.54 9.53
C GLU A 45 -3.90 29.52 10.71
N LYS A 46 -3.14 29.20 11.76
CA LYS A 46 -3.01 30.07 12.95
C LYS A 46 -2.38 31.43 12.65
N ALA A 47 -1.46 31.48 11.68
CA ALA A 47 -0.75 32.68 11.26
C ALA A 47 -1.60 33.57 10.34
N LEU A 48 -2.28 32.98 9.37
CA LEU A 48 -3.06 33.70 8.36
C LEU A 48 -4.51 33.95 8.76
N LYS A 49 -5.00 33.32 9.85
CA LYS A 49 -6.41 33.43 10.32
C LYS A 49 -7.44 33.06 9.26
N VAL A 50 -7.08 32.13 8.38
CA VAL A 50 -7.94 31.57 7.34
C VAL A 50 -8.05 30.07 7.56
N GLU A 51 -9.23 29.50 7.35
CA GLU A 51 -9.40 28.05 7.32
C GLU A 51 -8.63 27.48 6.12
N LEU A 52 -7.79 26.48 6.38
CA LEU A 52 -7.02 25.79 5.37
C LEU A 52 -7.57 24.37 5.18
N PRO A 53 -7.32 23.75 4.01
CA PRO A 53 -7.64 22.35 3.81
C PRO A 53 -6.94 21.46 4.83
N GLU A 54 -7.62 20.42 5.31
CA GLU A 54 -6.98 19.31 6.02
C GLU A 54 -6.47 18.28 5.01
N ALA A 55 -5.25 17.79 5.20
CA ALA A 55 -4.68 16.73 4.37
C ALA A 55 -4.02 15.65 5.24
N ARG A 56 -4.31 14.39 4.95
CA ARG A 56 -3.71 13.22 5.60
C ARG A 56 -3.30 12.22 4.54
N GLY A 57 -2.09 11.68 4.67
CA GLY A 57 -1.61 10.59 3.83
C GLY A 57 -1.58 9.28 4.60
N GLU A 58 -1.58 8.17 3.86
CA GLU A 58 -1.35 6.84 4.41
C GLU A 58 -0.29 6.13 3.58
N LEU A 59 0.78 5.65 4.23
CA LEU A 59 1.90 4.99 3.57
C LEU A 59 1.89 3.48 3.85
N PRO A 60 1.65 2.62 2.85
CA PRO A 60 1.65 1.18 3.04
C PRO A 60 3.06 0.60 3.18
N VAL A 61 3.17 -0.51 3.90
CA VAL A 61 4.45 -1.21 4.13
C VAL A 61 4.62 -2.32 3.07
N PRO A 62 5.68 -2.29 2.24
CA PRO A 62 5.96 -3.36 1.30
C PRO A 62 6.48 -4.61 2.03
N VAL A 63 5.94 -5.77 1.65
CA VAL A 63 6.30 -7.09 2.16
C VAL A 63 6.82 -7.93 1.00
N PRO A 64 8.11 -8.32 1.01
CA PRO A 64 8.63 -9.25 0.02
C PRO A 64 8.05 -10.66 0.25
N GLY A 65 7.68 -11.33 -0.83
CA GLY A 65 7.27 -12.74 -0.83
C GLY A 65 8.42 -13.68 -1.17
N GLU A 66 8.10 -14.95 -1.39
CA GLU A 66 9.08 -15.95 -1.82
C GLU A 66 9.46 -15.74 -3.29
N PRO A 67 10.77 -15.75 -3.64
CA PRO A 67 11.21 -15.67 -5.02
C PRO A 67 10.58 -16.76 -5.89
N LYS A 68 10.04 -16.38 -7.05
CA LYS A 68 9.61 -17.35 -8.07
C LYS A 68 10.85 -17.98 -8.68
N GLY A 69 11.16 -19.18 -8.21
CA GLY A 69 12.36 -19.94 -8.55
C GLY A 69 12.59 -20.13 -10.06
N THR A 70 13.81 -20.53 -10.37
CA THR A 70 14.24 -20.84 -11.74
C THR A 70 13.45 -22.05 -12.26
N ARG A 71 13.25 -22.13 -13.57
CA ARG A 71 12.55 -23.26 -14.20
C ARG A 71 13.48 -23.94 -15.18
N TYR A 72 13.69 -25.24 -15.00
CA TYR A 72 14.37 -26.02 -16.01
C TYR A 72 13.52 -26.03 -17.29
N VAL A 73 14.17 -25.80 -18.42
CA VAL A 73 13.56 -25.87 -19.74
C VAL A 73 14.35 -26.88 -20.55
N GLU A 74 13.64 -27.87 -21.08
CA GLU A 74 14.24 -28.87 -21.93
C GLU A 74 14.93 -28.22 -23.14
N GLY A 75 16.10 -28.74 -23.49
CA GLY A 75 16.91 -28.19 -24.58
C GLY A 75 17.75 -26.97 -24.20
N ARG A 76 17.70 -26.47 -22.96
CA ARG A 76 18.57 -25.40 -22.46
C ARG A 76 19.52 -25.91 -21.37
N LEU A 77 20.77 -25.46 -21.44
CA LEU A 77 21.76 -25.72 -20.38
C LEU A 77 21.55 -24.87 -19.13
N LEU A 78 21.03 -23.65 -19.32
CA LEU A 78 20.70 -22.74 -18.22
C LEU A 78 19.19 -22.77 -17.99
N PRO A 79 18.74 -22.72 -16.73
CA PRO A 79 17.33 -22.64 -16.42
C PRO A 79 16.77 -21.30 -16.90
N ASP A 80 15.51 -21.32 -17.30
CA ASP A 80 14.77 -20.08 -17.49
C ASP A 80 14.65 -19.34 -16.15
N ARG A 81 14.73 -18.00 -16.22
CA ARG A 81 14.87 -17.11 -15.06
C ARG A 81 16.11 -17.40 -14.21
N ALA A 82 17.28 -17.35 -14.83
CA ALA A 82 18.58 -17.42 -14.14
C ALA A 82 18.66 -16.49 -12.91
N VAL A 83 18.04 -15.30 -12.97
CA VAL A 83 17.69 -14.51 -11.78
C VAL A 83 16.18 -14.59 -11.55
N PRO A 84 15.73 -15.14 -10.40
CA PRO A 84 14.31 -15.31 -10.11
C PRO A 84 13.62 -13.96 -9.90
N GLN A 85 12.32 -13.91 -10.21
CA GLN A 85 11.50 -12.74 -9.91
C GLN A 85 11.07 -12.76 -8.44
N LEU A 86 11.15 -11.63 -7.76
CA LEU A 86 10.67 -11.46 -6.39
C LEU A 86 9.25 -10.87 -6.39
N PRO A 87 8.23 -11.59 -5.90
CA PRO A 87 6.94 -11.00 -5.59
C PRO A 87 7.07 -10.02 -4.44
N VAL A 88 6.45 -8.86 -4.57
CA VAL A 88 6.33 -7.87 -3.50
C VAL A 88 4.84 -7.54 -3.37
N SER A 89 4.28 -7.80 -2.20
CA SER A 89 2.93 -7.35 -1.83
C SER A 89 3.06 -6.09 -0.99
N GLY A 90 2.27 -5.08 -1.27
CA GLY A 90 2.19 -3.87 -0.47
C GLY A 90 0.89 -3.16 -0.77
N GLY A 91 0.89 -1.84 -0.64
CA GLY A 91 -0.22 -1.01 -1.07
C GLY A 91 0.23 0.16 -1.93
N LEU A 92 -0.74 0.83 -2.54
CA LEU A 92 -0.66 2.21 -2.97
C LEU A 92 -0.95 3.13 -1.80
N PRO A 93 -0.27 4.29 -1.70
CA PRO A 93 -0.57 5.29 -0.70
C PRO A 93 -2.03 5.75 -0.76
N GLY A 94 -2.61 5.97 0.42
CA GLY A 94 -3.90 6.62 0.57
C GLY A 94 -3.76 8.12 0.82
N GLY A 95 -4.85 8.85 0.61
CA GLY A 95 -4.95 10.28 0.90
C GLY A 95 -6.38 10.71 1.20
N ASP A 96 -6.55 11.54 2.22
CA ASP A 96 -7.80 12.27 2.49
C ASP A 96 -7.48 13.77 2.47
N VAL A 97 -8.19 14.51 1.63
CA VAL A 97 -8.11 15.96 1.53
C VAL A 97 -9.49 16.55 1.70
N ARG A 98 -9.62 17.48 2.64
CA ARG A 98 -10.87 18.20 2.92
C ARG A 98 -10.62 19.68 2.79
N ALA A 99 -11.37 20.35 1.94
CA ALA A 99 -11.26 21.78 1.71
C ALA A 99 -12.58 22.48 2.08
N PRO A 100 -12.53 23.60 2.83
CA PRO A 100 -13.71 24.42 3.06
C PRO A 100 -14.18 25.04 1.74
N LEU A 101 -15.50 25.12 1.56
CA LEU A 101 -16.12 25.77 0.41
C LEU A 101 -16.85 27.06 0.85
N PRO A 102 -16.78 28.14 0.06
CA PRO A 102 -17.67 29.28 0.27
C PRO A 102 -19.12 28.83 0.00
N HIS A 103 -20.09 29.40 0.73
CA HIS A 103 -21.52 29.02 0.72
C HIS A 103 -22.26 29.34 -0.61
N VAL A 104 -21.54 29.42 -1.73
CA VAL A 104 -22.04 29.77 -3.06
C VAL A 104 -23.00 28.71 -3.62
N LEU A 105 -22.88 27.46 -3.14
CA LEU A 105 -23.74 26.33 -3.52
C LEU A 105 -24.93 26.12 -2.55
N GLY A 106 -25.10 27.01 -1.56
CA GLY A 106 -26.11 26.93 -0.50
C GLY A 106 -25.55 26.39 0.83
N SER A 107 -26.27 26.62 1.93
CA SER A 107 -25.84 26.33 3.31
C SER A 107 -25.78 24.84 3.70
N ARG A 108 -25.79 23.95 2.71
CA ARG A 108 -25.67 22.50 2.90
C ARG A 108 -24.36 21.95 2.34
N PHE A 109 -23.52 22.81 1.77
CA PHE A 109 -22.29 22.44 1.07
C PHE A 109 -21.16 23.35 1.55
N ASP A 110 -20.60 22.99 2.69
CA ASP A 110 -19.60 23.82 3.38
C ASP A 110 -18.19 23.24 3.20
N HIS A 111 -18.07 22.02 2.66
CA HIS A 111 -16.79 21.38 2.38
C HIS A 111 -16.83 20.49 1.12
N LEU A 112 -15.64 20.30 0.53
CA LEU A 112 -15.31 19.32 -0.49
C LEU A 112 -14.32 18.31 0.11
N ALA A 113 -14.63 17.03 0.04
CA ALA A 113 -13.75 15.97 0.48
C ALA A 113 -13.36 15.07 -0.70
N VAL A 114 -12.07 14.73 -0.79
CA VAL A 114 -11.55 13.71 -1.69
C VAL A 114 -10.89 12.65 -0.82
N SER A 115 -11.41 11.43 -0.86
CA SER A 115 -10.87 10.30 -0.11
C SER A 115 -10.46 9.19 -1.07
N ALA A 116 -9.17 8.87 -1.06
CA ALA A 116 -8.57 7.74 -1.76
C ALA A 116 -7.96 6.81 -0.69
N PRO A 117 -8.64 5.71 -0.31
CA PRO A 117 -8.09 4.78 0.68
C PRO A 117 -6.81 4.11 0.13
N PRO A 118 -5.89 3.68 1.02
CA PRO A 118 -4.79 2.82 0.59
C PRO A 118 -5.36 1.59 -0.13
N SER A 119 -4.74 1.21 -1.24
CA SER A 119 -5.22 0.13 -2.11
C SER A 119 -4.17 -0.95 -2.23
N ASP A 120 -4.54 -2.22 -2.37
CA ASP A 120 -3.55 -3.28 -2.50
C ASP A 120 -2.71 -3.15 -3.79
N LEU A 121 -1.42 -3.46 -3.67
CA LEU A 121 -0.47 -3.51 -4.78
C LEU A 121 0.25 -4.86 -4.78
N ARG A 122 0.15 -5.59 -5.89
CA ARG A 122 0.96 -6.79 -6.15
C ARG A 122 1.96 -6.48 -7.25
N ALA A 123 3.24 -6.62 -6.93
CA ALA A 123 4.33 -6.40 -7.86
C ALA A 123 5.16 -7.69 -8.05
N LEU A 124 5.73 -7.86 -9.25
CA LEU A 124 6.81 -8.79 -9.52
C LEU A 124 8.03 -7.98 -9.93
N ALA A 125 9.13 -8.15 -9.21
CA ALA A 125 10.41 -7.57 -9.57
C ALA A 125 10.88 -8.09 -10.95
N PRO A 126 11.72 -7.32 -11.65
CA PRO A 126 12.36 -7.79 -12.88
C PRO A 126 13.10 -9.11 -12.65
N GLY A 127 13.12 -9.96 -13.67
CA GLY A 127 13.92 -11.19 -13.69
C GLY A 127 14.99 -11.12 -14.79
N LEU A 128 15.87 -12.11 -14.84
CA LEU A 128 16.87 -12.25 -15.91
C LEU A 128 16.82 -13.67 -16.47
N SER A 129 16.79 -13.80 -17.79
CA SER A 129 16.96 -15.07 -18.49
C SER A 129 18.25 -15.04 -19.30
N VAL A 130 19.02 -16.12 -19.28
CA VAL A 130 20.30 -16.24 -20.00
C VAL A 130 20.28 -17.55 -20.77
N GLN A 131 20.69 -17.49 -22.03
CA GLN A 131 20.86 -18.66 -22.89
C GLN A 131 22.34 -18.90 -23.14
N ALA A 132 22.79 -20.12 -22.86
CA ALA A 132 24.13 -20.57 -23.17
C ALA A 132 24.33 -20.72 -24.68
N PRO A 133 25.57 -20.58 -25.19
CA PRO A 133 25.88 -20.74 -26.61
C PRO A 133 25.88 -22.21 -27.08
N VAL A 134 25.56 -23.16 -26.19
CA VAL A 134 25.52 -24.60 -26.46
C VAL A 134 24.12 -25.12 -26.14
N GLY A 135 23.52 -25.81 -27.08
CA GLY A 135 22.19 -26.42 -27.00
C GLY A 135 22.24 -27.91 -26.68
N GLN A 136 21.11 -28.59 -26.87
CA GLN A 136 21.02 -30.04 -26.70
C GLN A 136 21.78 -30.82 -27.79
N PRO A 137 22.21 -32.05 -27.51
CA PRO A 137 22.68 -33.00 -28.52
C PRO A 137 21.65 -33.18 -29.65
N GLU A 138 22.10 -33.10 -30.90
CA GLU A 138 21.24 -33.28 -32.07
C GLU A 138 21.63 -34.58 -32.82
N GLY A 139 20.64 -35.41 -33.16
CA GLY A 139 20.88 -36.72 -33.79
C GLY A 139 21.44 -36.64 -35.21
N ASP A 140 21.10 -35.58 -35.94
CA ASP A 140 21.63 -35.24 -37.26
C ASP A 140 23.07 -34.68 -37.21
N ARG A 141 23.58 -34.37 -36.01
CA ARG A 141 24.97 -33.96 -35.75
C ARG A 141 25.79 -35.01 -35.01
N TYR A 142 25.46 -36.29 -35.17
CA TYR A 142 26.15 -37.40 -34.49
C TYR A 142 26.12 -37.26 -32.95
N GLY A 143 25.08 -36.64 -32.39
CA GLY A 143 24.99 -36.36 -30.95
C GLY A 143 25.84 -35.19 -30.48
N LEU A 144 26.47 -34.43 -31.38
CA LEU A 144 27.10 -33.16 -31.03
C LEU A 144 26.03 -32.12 -30.68
N PRO A 145 26.28 -31.24 -29.70
CA PRO A 145 25.32 -30.22 -29.32
C PRO A 145 25.21 -29.13 -30.39
N GLY A 146 24.00 -28.58 -30.52
CA GLY A 146 23.79 -27.36 -31.29
C GLY A 146 24.63 -26.19 -30.74
N THR A 147 25.08 -25.28 -31.61
CA THR A 147 25.76 -24.04 -31.22
C THR A 147 24.91 -22.83 -31.60
N GLY A 148 24.97 -21.79 -30.78
CA GLY A 148 24.25 -20.54 -30.98
C GLY A 148 24.98 -19.37 -30.34
N LEU A 149 24.48 -18.15 -30.58
CA LEU A 149 24.99 -16.97 -29.89
C LEU A 149 24.47 -16.95 -28.45
N PRO A 150 25.28 -16.47 -27.47
CA PRO A 150 24.78 -16.23 -26.13
C PRO A 150 23.70 -15.14 -26.17
N GLN A 151 22.61 -15.35 -25.44
CA GLN A 151 21.52 -14.37 -25.33
C GLN A 151 21.24 -14.07 -23.88
N ALA A 152 20.88 -12.83 -23.58
CA ALA A 152 20.40 -12.41 -22.27
C ALA A 152 19.14 -11.56 -22.46
N GLY A 153 18.16 -11.78 -21.59
CA GLY A 153 16.90 -11.04 -21.60
C GLY A 153 16.52 -10.62 -20.19
N VAL A 154 15.95 -9.42 -20.09
CA VAL A 154 15.32 -8.94 -18.85
C VAL A 154 13.84 -9.29 -18.92
N VAL A 155 13.35 -9.99 -17.90
CA VAL A 155 11.93 -10.27 -17.76
C VAL A 155 11.27 -9.02 -17.19
N THR A 156 10.27 -8.51 -17.91
CA THR A 156 9.57 -7.28 -17.54
C THR A 156 8.91 -7.42 -16.15
N PRO A 157 8.99 -6.38 -15.31
CA PRO A 157 8.24 -6.35 -14.06
C PRO A 157 6.73 -6.35 -14.33
N MET A 158 5.95 -6.77 -13.34
CA MET A 158 4.48 -6.76 -13.39
C MET A 158 3.95 -5.97 -12.20
N LEU A 159 2.93 -5.15 -12.41
CA LEU A 159 2.24 -4.37 -11.39
C LEU A 159 0.73 -4.61 -11.53
N GLN A 160 0.06 -4.94 -10.43
CA GLN A 160 -1.38 -5.16 -10.39
C GLN A 160 -1.97 -4.47 -9.15
N THR A 161 -3.03 -3.69 -9.37
CA THR A 161 -3.72 -2.92 -8.33
C THR A 161 -5.13 -2.57 -8.80
N VAL A 162 -6.02 -2.22 -7.86
CA VAL A 162 -7.38 -1.74 -8.11
C VAL A 162 -7.61 -0.50 -7.25
N PRO A 163 -7.20 0.70 -7.72
CA PRO A 163 -7.32 1.91 -6.93
C PRO A 163 -8.77 2.41 -6.92
N ALA A 164 -9.19 2.95 -5.78
CA ALA A 164 -10.48 3.63 -5.63
C ALA A 164 -10.27 5.05 -5.11
N ALA A 165 -11.15 5.96 -5.54
CA ALA A 165 -11.23 7.31 -5.02
C ALA A 165 -12.68 7.76 -5.01
N THR A 166 -13.05 8.53 -4.00
CA THR A 166 -14.39 9.10 -3.83
C THR A 166 -14.28 10.59 -3.63
N VAL A 167 -15.27 11.31 -4.17
CA VAL A 167 -15.42 12.75 -3.97
C VAL A 167 -16.79 12.96 -3.34
N VAL A 168 -16.81 13.69 -2.23
CA VAL A 168 -18.02 13.94 -1.44
C VAL A 168 -18.12 15.44 -1.16
N THR A 169 -19.35 15.93 -1.12
CA THR A 169 -19.68 17.28 -0.64
C THR A 169 -20.78 17.14 0.41
N GLY A 170 -20.76 17.97 1.44
CA GLY A 170 -21.76 17.88 2.49
C GLY A 170 -21.75 19.03 3.51
N PRO A 171 -22.69 19.00 4.46
CA PRO A 171 -22.74 19.97 5.56
C PRO A 171 -21.87 19.53 6.75
N GLY A 172 -21.28 20.51 7.44
CA GLY A 172 -20.58 20.31 8.73
C GLY A 172 -19.14 19.79 8.64
N LEU A 173 -18.37 20.06 9.69
CA LEU A 173 -17.13 19.35 10.05
C LEU A 173 -17.45 18.32 11.14
#